data_AF-A0A520KKI0-F1
#
_entry.id   AF-A0A520KKI0-F1
#
_cell.length_a   1.000
_cell.length_b   1.000
_cell.length_c   1.000
_cell.angle_alpha   90.00
_cell.angle_beta   90.00
_cell.angle_gamma   90.00
#
_symmetry.space_group_name_H-M   'P 1'
#
loop_
_entity.id
_entity.type
_entity.pdbx_description
1 polymer ?
#
loop_
_entity_poly.entity_id
_entity_poly.type
_entity_poly.pdbx_seq_one_letter_code
_entity_poly.pdbx_strand_id
1 'polypeptide(L)'
;MLSSIVAILAGLVLLTGLIGVVPAFGEYLERFAVWLGGFQGIIGVVAIVIGVLEFGSLESYMLIIAGLVLAAGVLQAIPAFGKYLEKLGMWLGGFQVVIGVITLVVGVLGLL
;
A
#
# COMPACT_ATOMS: atom_id res chain seq x y z
N MET A 1 1.46 12.78 10.79
CA MET A 1 2.86 12.95 10.32
C MET A 1 3.49 11.62 9.94
N LEU A 2 3.73 10.68 10.88
CA LEU A 2 4.30 9.36 10.53
C LEU A 2 3.36 8.56 9.64
N SER A 3 2.08 8.45 10.03
CA SER A 3 1.00 7.87 9.22
C SER A 3 0.91 8.46 7.81
N SER A 4 0.97 9.79 7.71
CA SER A 4 0.93 10.52 6.43
C SER A 4 2.11 10.16 5.52
N ILE A 5 3.33 10.05 6.06
CA ILE A 5 4.52 9.58 5.32
C ILE A 5 4.33 8.14 4.83
N VAL A 6 3.89 7.25 5.72
CA VAL A 6 3.66 5.84 5.36
C VAL A 6 2.53 5.70 4.35
N ALA A 7 1.51 6.55 4.39
CA ALA A 7 0.43 6.58 3.42
C ALA A 7 0.93 6.99 2.03
N ILE A 8 1.82 7.99 1.96
CA ILE A 8 2.46 8.37 0.69
C ILE A 8 3.31 7.22 0.15
N LEU A 9 4.14 6.60 0.98
CA LEU A 9 4.97 5.46 0.57
C LEU A 9 4.12 4.28 0.10
N ALA A 10 3.08 3.91 0.86
CA ALA A 10 2.17 2.84 0.50
C ALA A 10 1.41 3.16 -0.80
N GLY A 11 0.93 4.40 -0.96
CA GLY A 11 0.29 4.88 -2.17
C GLY A 11 1.20 4.77 -3.39
N LEU A 12 2.45 5.24 -3.29
CA LEU A 12 3.44 5.13 -4.36
C LEU A 12 3.73 3.67 -4.74
N VAL A 13 3.89 2.79 -3.76
CA VAL A 13 4.15 1.36 -4.02
C VAL A 13 2.95 0.70 -4.69
N LEU A 14 1.72 1.02 -4.26
CA LEU A 14 0.51 0.51 -4.92
C LEU A 14 0.42 0.97 -6.38
N LEU A 15 0.91 2.18 -6.69
CA LEU A 15 0.96 2.69 -8.05
C LEU A 15 2.06 2.03 -8.90
N THR A 16 3.02 1.27 -8.33
CA THR A 16 4.00 0.53 -9.13
C THR A 16 3.33 -0.49 -10.06
N GLY A 17 2.14 -1.00 -9.70
CA GLY A 17 1.32 -1.87 -10.54
C GLY A 17 0.79 -1.20 -11.82
N LEU A 18 0.78 0.13 -11.92
CA LEU A 18 0.42 0.86 -13.15
C LEU A 18 1.52 0.88 -14.20
N ILE A 19 2.75 0.49 -13.86
CA ILE A 19 3.90 0.75 -14.73
C ILE A 19 3.91 -0.13 -15.97
N GLY A 20 3.39 -1.36 -15.84
CA GLY A 20 3.13 -2.20 -17.00
C GLY A 20 1.97 -1.71 -17.89
N VAL A 21 1.17 -0.75 -17.41
CA VAL A 21 -0.07 -0.29 -18.06
C VAL A 21 0.09 1.09 -18.69
N VAL A 22 0.96 1.95 -18.14
CA VAL A 22 1.16 3.32 -18.61
C VAL A 22 2.48 3.44 -19.37
N PRO A 23 2.48 3.44 -20.72
CA PRO A 23 3.69 3.50 -21.55
C PRO A 23 4.46 4.83 -21.47
N ALA A 24 4.00 5.78 -20.63
CA ALA A 24 4.61 7.09 -20.44
C ALA A 24 5.53 7.19 -19.20
N PHE A 25 5.68 6.12 -18.41
CA PHE A 25 6.68 6.12 -17.34
C PHE A 25 8.08 6.07 -17.96
N GLY A 26 8.88 7.12 -17.77
CA GLY A 26 10.26 7.14 -18.22
C GLY A 26 11.10 6.06 -17.53
N GLU A 27 12.21 5.65 -18.14
CA GLU A 27 13.08 4.55 -17.69
C GLU A 27 13.53 4.70 -16.21
N TYR A 28 13.74 5.93 -15.74
CA TYR A 28 14.08 6.21 -14.35
C TYR A 28 12.93 5.91 -13.37
N LEU A 29 11.69 6.23 -13.74
CA LEU A 29 10.50 5.96 -12.94
C LEU A 29 10.21 4.47 -12.86
N GLU A 30 10.38 3.76 -13.98
CA GLU A 30 10.23 2.31 -14.05
C GLU A 30 11.22 1.60 -13.12
N ARG A 31 12.52 1.97 -13.18
CA ARG A 31 13.54 1.42 -12.27
C ARG A 31 13.28 1.73 -10.81
N PHE A 32 12.89 2.97 -10.49
CA PHE A 32 12.57 3.39 -9.13
C PHE A 32 11.41 2.59 -8.55
N ALA A 33 10.41 2.31 -9.37
CA ALA A 33 9.24 1.59 -8.95
C ALA A 33 9.43 0.07 -8.84
N VAL A 34 10.23 -0.54 -9.72
CA VAL A 34 10.67 -1.94 -9.55
C VAL A 34 11.43 -2.07 -8.23
N TRP A 35 12.30 -1.11 -7.92
CA TRP A 35 13.01 -1.06 -6.65
C TRP A 35 12.05 -0.91 -5.45
N LEU A 36 11.07 0.01 -5.52
CA LEU A 36 10.04 0.17 -4.49
C LEU A 36 9.16 -1.08 -4.32
N GLY A 37 8.83 -1.77 -5.41
CA GLY A 37 8.08 -3.03 -5.40
C GLY A 37 8.78 -4.12 -4.60
N GLY A 38 10.12 -4.14 -4.57
CA GLY A 38 10.90 -5.06 -3.72
C GLY A 38 10.64 -4.88 -2.21
N PHE A 39 10.19 -3.70 -1.78
CA PHE A 39 9.86 -3.41 -0.38
C PHE A 39 8.37 -3.51 -0.06
N GLN A 40 7.54 -3.89 -1.04
CA GLN A 40 6.08 -3.93 -0.91
C GLN A 40 5.60 -4.67 0.35
N GLY A 41 6.14 -5.86 0.63
CA GLY A 41 5.75 -6.64 1.80
C GLY A 41 6.06 -5.92 3.12
N ILE A 42 7.25 -5.31 3.24
CA ILE A 42 7.67 -4.60 4.45
C ILE A 42 6.82 -3.33 4.65
N ILE A 43 6.64 -2.55 3.60
CA ILE A 43 5.83 -1.31 3.62
C ILE A 43 4.38 -1.66 3.98
N GLY A 44 3.86 -2.76 3.44
CA GLY A 44 2.51 -3.23 3.76
C GLY A 44 2.35 -3.58 5.24
N VAL A 45 3.30 -4.32 5.83
CA VAL A 45 3.28 -4.65 7.26
C VAL A 45 3.37 -3.38 8.12
N VAL A 46 4.27 -2.46 7.80
CA VAL A 46 4.42 -1.19 8.53
C VAL A 46 3.13 -0.35 8.45
N ALA A 47 2.50 -0.29 7.28
CA ALA A 47 1.22 0.41 7.10
C ALA A 47 0.10 -0.19 7.94
N ILE A 48 -0.01 -1.53 8.01
CA ILE A 48 -0.98 -2.20 8.90
C ILE A 48 -0.69 -1.85 10.36
N VAL A 49 0.56 -1.97 10.81
CA VAL A 49 0.93 -1.71 12.21
C VAL A 49 0.59 -0.28 12.60
N ILE A 50 1.00 0.71 11.79
CA ILE A 50 0.73 2.12 12.09
C ILE A 50 -0.77 2.42 12.02
N GLY A 51 -1.46 1.90 11.00
CA GLY A 51 -2.91 2.09 10.89
C GLY A 51 -3.69 1.47 12.06
N VAL A 52 -3.23 0.37 12.64
CA VAL A 52 -3.81 -0.23 13.85
C VAL A 52 -3.45 0.58 15.10
N LEU A 53 -2.23 1.11 15.20
CA LEU A 53 -1.81 1.93 16.35
C LEU A 53 -2.51 3.29 16.41
N GLU A 54 -2.75 3.91 15.25
CA GLU A 54 -3.41 5.21 15.12
C GLU A 54 -4.89 5.09 14.74
N PHE A 55 -5.52 3.97 15.10
CA PHE A 55 -6.89 3.65 14.70
C PHE A 55 -7.88 4.76 15.08
N GLY A 56 -8.73 5.16 14.13
CA GLY A 56 -9.79 6.15 14.34
C GLY A 56 -9.72 7.38 13.43
N SER A 57 -8.75 7.43 12.52
CA SER A 57 -8.64 8.48 11.49
C SER A 57 -8.85 7.92 10.08
N LEU A 58 -9.24 8.77 9.13
CA LEU A 58 -9.34 8.38 7.71
C LEU A 58 -7.99 7.86 7.17
N GLU A 59 -6.88 8.46 7.56
CA GLU A 59 -5.53 7.98 7.24
C GLU A 59 -5.31 6.56 7.76
N SER A 60 -5.68 6.27 9.00
CA SER A 60 -5.49 4.95 9.62
C SER A 60 -6.23 3.85 8.86
N TYR A 61 -7.46 4.12 8.42
CA TYR A 61 -8.23 3.17 7.60
C TYR A 61 -7.58 2.96 6.23
N MET A 62 -7.15 4.03 5.57
CA MET A 62 -6.46 3.92 4.29
C MET A 62 -5.14 3.16 4.40
N LEU A 63 -4.38 3.36 5.48
CA LEU A 63 -3.14 2.62 5.77
C LEU A 63 -3.39 1.13 5.98
N ILE A 64 -4.45 0.75 6.69
CA ILE A 64 -4.81 -0.66 6.86
C ILE A 64 -5.17 -1.27 5.50
N ILE A 65 -6.01 -0.59 4.71
CA ILE A 65 -6.43 -1.10 3.39
C ILE A 65 -5.23 -1.22 2.45
N ALA A 66 -4.42 -0.18 2.33
CA ALA A 66 -3.21 -0.19 1.51
C ALA A 66 -2.23 -1.25 1.99
N GLY A 67 -2.05 -1.37 3.31
CA GLY A 67 -1.19 -2.35 3.93
C GLY A 67 -1.63 -3.79 3.66
N LEU A 68 -2.93 -4.07 3.68
CA LEU A 68 -3.49 -5.38 3.31
C LEU A 68 -3.22 -5.75 1.85
N VAL A 69 -3.35 -4.80 0.92
CA VAL A 69 -3.03 -5.01 -0.50
C VAL A 69 -1.54 -5.28 -0.68
N LEU A 70 -0.69 -4.45 -0.06
CA LEU A 70 0.76 -4.55 -0.19
C LEU A 70 1.30 -5.84 0.47
N ALA A 71 0.78 -6.20 1.65
CA ALA A 71 1.25 -7.35 2.42
C ALA A 71 0.53 -8.66 2.05
N ALA A 72 -0.36 -8.72 1.06
CA ALA A 72 -1.15 -9.92 0.74
C ALA A 72 -0.31 -11.22 0.71
N GLY A 73 0.86 -11.18 0.07
CA GLY A 73 1.79 -12.33 -0.01
C GLY A 73 2.57 -12.63 1.27
N VAL A 74 2.65 -11.70 2.22
CA VAL A 74 3.28 -11.89 3.55
C VAL A 74 2.25 -12.38 4.57
N LEU A 75 1.00 -11.90 4.46
CA LEU A 75 -0.08 -12.21 5.41
C LEU A 75 -0.46 -13.69 5.44
N GLN A 76 -0.18 -14.46 4.37
CA GLN A 76 -0.35 -15.92 4.36
C GLN A 76 0.41 -16.64 5.48
N ALA A 77 1.53 -16.05 5.95
CA ALA A 77 2.35 -16.61 7.01
C ALA A 77 1.72 -16.46 8.40
N ILE A 78 0.63 -15.68 8.54
CA ILE A 78 -0.05 -15.47 9.81
C ILE A 78 -0.95 -16.68 10.14
N PRO A 79 -0.69 -17.38 11.26
CA PRO A 79 -1.52 -18.50 11.71
C PRO A 79 -2.98 -18.08 11.93
N ALA A 80 -3.93 -19.00 11.67
CA ALA A 80 -5.39 -18.83 11.80
C ALA A 80 -6.08 -17.87 10.81
N PHE A 81 -5.53 -16.68 10.53
CA PHE A 81 -6.18 -15.68 9.67
C PHE A 81 -5.55 -15.50 8.29
N GLY A 82 -4.37 -16.08 8.04
CA GLY A 82 -3.59 -15.84 6.83
C GLY A 82 -4.37 -16.06 5.52
N LYS A 83 -5.12 -17.16 5.38
CA LYS A 83 -5.92 -17.44 4.17
C LYS A 83 -7.05 -16.43 3.91
N TYR A 84 -7.64 -15.88 4.98
CA TYR A 84 -8.70 -14.87 4.83
C TYR A 84 -8.12 -13.51 4.48
N LEU A 85 -7.03 -13.12 5.16
CA LEU A 85 -6.32 -11.88 4.89
C LEU A 85 -5.70 -11.86 3.48
N GLU A 86 -5.16 -13.00 3.02
CA GLU A 86 -4.67 -13.18 1.65
C GLU A 86 -5.80 -12.98 0.64
N LYS A 87 -6.94 -13.66 0.81
CA LYS A 87 -8.09 -13.48 -0.10
C LYS A 87 -8.59 -12.04 -0.14
N LEU A 88 -8.66 -11.38 1.01
CA LEU A 88 -9.03 -9.97 1.08
C LEU A 88 -8.00 -9.09 0.38
N GLY A 89 -6.71 -9.29 0.64
CA GLY A 89 -5.62 -8.55 0.00
C GLY A 89 -5.60 -8.75 -1.52
N MET A 90 -5.80 -9.97 -2.01
CA MET A 90 -5.90 -10.28 -3.45
C MET A 90 -7.13 -9.64 -4.09
N TRP A 91 -8.29 -9.68 -3.41
CA TRP A 91 -9.51 -9.04 -3.90
C TRP A 91 -9.35 -7.52 -3.97
N LEU A 92 -8.79 -6.91 -2.94
CA LEU A 92 -8.45 -5.48 -2.91
C LEU A 92 -7.37 -5.13 -3.94
N GLY A 93 -6.49 -6.08 -4.30
CA GLY A 93 -5.50 -5.95 -5.37
C GLY A 93 -6.11 -5.62 -6.72
N GLY A 94 -7.35 -6.06 -7.01
CA GLY A 94 -8.08 -5.64 -8.22
C GLY A 94 -8.37 -4.13 -8.28
N PHE A 95 -8.38 -3.47 -7.11
CA PHE A 95 -8.56 -2.02 -6.96
C PHE A 95 -7.25 -1.31 -6.56
N GLN A 96 -6.10 -1.99 -6.65
CA GLN A 96 -4.80 -1.51 -6.18
C GLN A 96 -4.50 -0.09 -6.64
N VAL A 97 -4.76 0.22 -7.91
CA VAL A 97 -4.51 1.55 -8.48
C VAL A 97 -5.35 2.63 -7.80
N VAL A 98 -6.65 2.39 -7.67
CA VAL A 98 -7.58 3.34 -7.05
C VAL A 98 -7.22 3.55 -5.58
N ILE A 99 -6.94 2.46 -4.85
CA ILE A 99 -6.48 2.50 -3.46
C ILE A 99 -5.17 3.28 -3.35
N GLY A 100 -4.23 3.06 -4.29
CA GLY A 100 -2.96 3.76 -4.35
C GLY A 100 -3.13 5.27 -4.50
N VAL A 101 -3.95 5.72 -5.45
CA VAL A 101 -4.25 7.14 -5.66
C VAL A 101 -4.87 7.76 -4.41
N ILE A 102 -5.90 7.13 -3.83
CA ILE A 102 -6.60 7.68 -2.66
C ILE A 102 -5.66 7.74 -1.46
N THR A 103 -4.89 6.68 -1.19
CA THR A 103 -3.94 6.63 -0.08
C THR A 103 -2.87 7.73 -0.21
N LEU A 104 -2.40 7.98 -1.43
CA LEU A 104 -1.42 9.04 -1.71
C LEU A 104 -2.02 10.42 -1.48
N VAL A 105 -3.24 10.68 -1.98
CA VAL A 105 -3.95 11.95 -1.74
C VAL A 105 -4.17 12.19 -0.25
N VAL A 106 -4.65 11.17 0.47
CA VAL A 106 -4.89 11.24 1.91
C VAL A 106 -3.60 11.52 2.68
N GLY A 107 -2.49 10.86 2.34
CA GLY A 107 -1.19 11.10 2.97
C GLY A 107 -0.62 12.49 2.69
N VAL A 108 -0.82 13.04 1.48
CA VAL A 108 -0.42 14.42 1.16
C VAL A 108 -1.27 15.42 1.95
N LEU A 109 -2.58 15.19 2.04
CA LEU A 109 -3.48 16.06 2.81
C LEU A 109 -3.16 16.05 4.30
N GLY A 110 -2.72 14.93 4.88
CA GLY A 110 -2.33 14.88 6.29
C GLY A 110 -0.93 15.44 6.60
N LEU A 111 -0.13 15.76 5.56
CA LEU A 111 1.13 16.50 5.72
C LEU A 111 0.95 18.02 5.63
N LEU A 112 -0.13 18.49 4.98
CA LEU A 112 -0.48 19.91 4.85
C LEU A 112 -1.22 20.40 6.11
#